data_AF-R9M8R4-F1
#
_entry.id   AF-R9M8R4-F1
#
_cell.length_a   1.000
_cell.length_b   1.000
_cell.length_c   1.000
_cell.angle_alpha   90.00
_cell.angle_beta   90.00
_cell.angle_gamma   90.00
#
_symmetry.space_group_name_H-M   'P 1'
#
loop_
_entity.id
_entity.type
_entity.pdbx_description
1 polymer ?
#
loop_
_entity_poly.entity_id
_entity_poly.type
_entity_poly.pdbx_seq_one_letter_code
_entity_poly.pdbx_strand_id
1 'polypeptide(L)'
;MYIDLYKDRMHPAELFGKQVLYSEQPIAREEVPEGWHCYDLCGTDRKPDQPLKLTDLAVVYRVGTVLSPQPLKKVTTAERKVKDLVLTYEEPVTLAEFCRQQHLPCPQDPRKFTLRPASPEEAGLFFSQTPEKDKNLGAIGHVRMDFGSGGKSFYHTWWPRGPEELNTQEFKAELQEVVDELRKTVLKSLGSMRRYCWGHGGEINGSSLCQNYGFTVETERYLYRLRCNPAEGDYQAYLSCFDRQAQQMGLTEKGHRMLRDTADPALPHSYDWYVIEHINTPERRLDHHLPLEEAIPLYASLDCGDKRLGVTKDGIAAVDLAIYWDGREWLSEDRLKLDSFKDDPVVTDAASRLQQMLDESPAVGRVTFASGEKWSFTDPQRYLQTVREELPYQASTGFRCETLTDDPAVRKAVDDMIYDLYGEENPRRIEDYGNTGMTMGGMS
;
A
#
# COMPACT_ATOMS: atom_id res chain seq x y z
N MET A 1 -15.25 11.36 9.34
CA MET A 1 -13.84 11.18 9.73
C MET A 1 -13.37 12.43 10.45
N TYR A 2 -12.67 12.30 11.58
CA TYR A 2 -12.04 13.38 12.33
C TYR A 2 -10.65 13.66 11.77
N ILE A 3 -10.16 14.87 11.97
CA ILE A 3 -8.76 15.20 11.63
C ILE A 3 -7.82 14.73 12.73
N ASP A 4 -6.63 14.28 12.35
CA ASP A 4 -5.50 14.12 13.26
C ASP A 4 -4.86 15.51 13.46
N LEU A 5 -5.16 16.14 14.59
CA LEU A 5 -4.76 17.52 14.90
C LEU A 5 -3.24 17.78 14.75
N TYR A 6 -2.42 16.75 14.95
CA TYR A 6 -0.97 16.86 14.97
C TYR A 6 -0.30 16.52 13.63
N LYS A 7 -1.07 16.06 12.63
CA LYS A 7 -0.55 15.68 11.30
C LYS A 7 -1.28 16.38 10.16
N ASP A 8 -2.60 16.50 10.27
CA ASP A 8 -3.42 17.04 9.21
C ASP A 8 -3.29 18.56 9.12
N ARG A 9 -3.52 19.07 7.91
CA ARG A 9 -3.45 20.50 7.61
C ARG A 9 -4.86 21.10 7.71
N MET A 10 -4.94 22.28 8.30
CA MET A 10 -6.19 23.03 8.49
C MET A 10 -6.05 24.42 7.86
N HIS A 11 -7.16 25.03 7.46
CA HIS A 11 -7.13 26.36 6.87
C HIS A 11 -6.91 27.42 7.97
N PRO A 12 -5.93 28.32 7.82
CA PRO A 12 -5.90 29.54 8.62
C PRO A 12 -7.18 30.36 8.40
N ALA A 13 -7.69 30.96 9.46
CA ALA A 13 -8.87 31.80 9.41
C ALA A 13 -8.82 32.87 10.49
N GLU A 14 -9.65 33.89 10.33
CA GLU A 14 -9.94 34.86 11.38
C GLU A 14 -11.39 34.74 11.82
N LEU A 15 -11.60 34.72 13.14
CA LEU A 15 -12.93 34.72 13.74
C LEU A 15 -12.96 35.57 15.00
N PHE A 16 -13.88 36.54 15.07
CA PHE A 16 -13.97 37.51 16.16
C PHE A 16 -12.67 38.31 16.37
N GLY A 17 -11.97 38.64 15.27
CA GLY A 17 -10.69 39.35 15.28
C GLY A 17 -9.52 38.52 15.81
N LYS A 18 -9.64 37.19 15.80
CA LYS A 18 -8.62 36.27 16.31
C LYS A 18 -8.23 35.26 15.25
N GLN A 19 -6.93 35.02 15.14
CA GLN A 19 -6.37 33.98 14.27
C GLN A 19 -6.69 32.59 14.83
N VAL A 20 -7.22 31.74 13.97
CA VAL A 20 -7.70 30.38 14.30
C VAL A 20 -7.39 29.41 13.17
N LEU A 21 -7.52 28.12 13.45
CA LEU A 21 -7.51 27.07 12.43
C LEU A 21 -8.93 26.55 12.22
N TYR A 22 -9.34 26.47 10.96
CA TYR A 22 -10.63 25.97 10.51
C TYR A 22 -10.46 24.62 9.80
N SER A 23 -11.40 23.72 10.07
CA SER A 23 -11.52 22.43 9.41
C SER A 23 -12.98 22.13 9.11
N GLU A 24 -13.26 21.62 7.91
CA GLU A 24 -14.59 21.07 7.59
C GLU A 24 -14.85 19.80 8.41
N GLN A 25 -13.85 18.93 8.55
CA GLN A 25 -13.91 17.74 9.38
C GLN A 25 -13.82 18.08 10.88
N PRO A 26 -14.46 17.29 11.76
CA PRO A 26 -14.45 17.55 13.19
C PRO A 26 -13.09 17.27 13.85
N ILE A 27 -12.84 17.93 14.98
CA ILE A 27 -11.68 17.71 15.85
C ILE A 27 -12.17 16.98 17.11
N ALA A 28 -11.45 15.92 17.51
CA ALA A 28 -11.83 15.13 18.67
C ALA A 28 -11.55 15.96 19.92
N ARG A 29 -12.56 16.15 20.78
CA ARG A 29 -12.43 17.04 21.95
C ARG A 29 -11.40 16.52 22.95
N GLU A 30 -11.22 15.21 22.98
CA GLU A 30 -10.20 14.51 23.77
C GLU A 30 -8.76 14.80 23.31
N GLU A 31 -8.56 15.21 22.06
CA GLU A 31 -7.25 15.47 21.46
C GLU A 31 -6.88 16.96 21.46
N VAL A 32 -7.78 17.82 21.95
CA VAL A 32 -7.51 19.26 22.03
C VAL A 32 -6.43 19.52 23.09
N PRO A 33 -5.32 20.21 22.75
CA PRO A 33 -4.24 20.45 23.68
C PRO A 33 -4.67 21.32 24.86
N GLU A 34 -4.00 21.15 25.99
CA GLU A 34 -4.21 22.03 27.14
C GLU A 34 -3.95 23.49 26.76
N GLY A 35 -4.83 24.39 27.20
CA GLY A 35 -4.78 25.82 26.88
C GLY A 35 -5.34 26.18 25.49
N TRP A 36 -5.67 25.20 24.66
CA TRP A 36 -6.36 25.43 23.38
C TRP A 36 -7.88 25.24 23.52
N HIS A 37 -8.62 25.87 22.62
CA HIS A 37 -10.07 25.87 22.63
C HIS A 37 -10.60 25.40 21.28
N CYS A 38 -11.58 24.50 21.33
CA CYS A 38 -12.14 23.91 20.13
C CYS A 38 -13.66 24.05 20.13
N TYR A 39 -14.21 24.54 19.04
CA TYR A 39 -15.63 24.86 18.91
C TYR A 39 -16.17 24.39 17.57
N ASP A 40 -17.46 24.09 17.51
CA ASP A 40 -18.15 23.83 16.25
C ASP A 40 -18.88 25.06 15.74
N LEU A 41 -18.75 25.28 14.44
CA LEU A 41 -19.58 26.20 13.69
C LEU A 41 -20.82 25.46 13.23
N CYS A 42 -21.99 26.08 13.43
CA CYS A 42 -23.26 25.49 13.04
C CYS A 42 -24.14 26.46 12.26
N GLY A 43 -24.95 25.88 11.37
CA GLY A 43 -26.11 26.52 10.80
C GLY A 43 -27.35 26.42 11.66
N THR A 44 -28.48 26.61 10.98
CA THR A 44 -29.83 26.47 11.55
C THR A 44 -30.64 25.54 10.67
N ASP A 45 -31.80 25.09 11.16
CA ASP A 45 -32.81 24.36 10.38
C ASP A 45 -33.11 24.99 9.00
N ARG A 46 -33.18 26.32 8.93
CA ARG A 46 -33.44 27.07 7.67
C ARG A 46 -32.21 27.29 6.79
N LYS A 47 -31.01 27.21 7.37
CA LYS A 47 -29.73 27.51 6.73
C LYS A 47 -28.67 26.55 7.28
N PRO A 48 -28.78 25.25 6.97
CA PRO A 48 -27.99 24.21 7.64
C PRO A 48 -26.48 24.36 7.34
N ASP A 49 -26.15 24.91 6.18
CA ASP A 49 -24.77 24.97 5.67
C ASP A 49 -24.07 26.32 5.92
N GLN A 50 -24.69 27.25 6.65
CA GLN A 50 -24.09 28.56 6.96
C GLN A 50 -23.53 28.60 8.39
N PRO A 51 -22.28 29.05 8.64
CA PRO A 51 -21.72 29.16 9.99
C PRO A 51 -22.32 30.35 10.74
N LEU A 52 -23.52 30.19 11.28
CA LEU A 52 -24.29 31.27 11.93
C LEU A 52 -24.06 31.34 13.44
N LYS A 53 -23.64 30.24 14.06
CA LYS A 53 -23.37 30.15 15.49
C LYS A 53 -22.14 29.29 15.80
N LEU A 54 -21.51 29.60 16.92
CA LEU A 54 -20.37 28.89 17.49
C LEU A 54 -20.79 28.27 18.83
N THR A 55 -20.57 26.97 19.01
CA THR A 55 -20.91 26.18 20.20
C THR A 55 -19.72 25.27 20.60
N ASP A 56 -19.72 24.75 21.82
CA ASP A 56 -18.64 23.83 22.27
C ASP A 56 -18.68 22.48 21.55
N LEU A 57 -19.88 21.98 21.23
CA LEU A 57 -20.08 20.74 20.50
C LEU A 57 -21.44 20.76 19.79
N ALA A 58 -21.43 20.55 18.48
CA ALA A 58 -22.63 20.51 17.66
C ALA A 58 -23.18 19.09 17.56
N VAL A 59 -24.49 18.94 17.77
CA VAL A 59 -25.19 17.66 17.53
C VAL A 59 -25.82 17.63 16.14
N VAL A 60 -26.24 18.78 15.61
CA VAL A 60 -26.91 18.93 14.32
C VAL A 60 -26.41 20.19 13.61
N TYR A 61 -26.52 20.21 12.28
CA TYR A 61 -26.17 21.36 11.42
C TYR A 61 -24.73 21.84 11.60
N ARG A 62 -23.78 20.94 11.93
CA ARG A 62 -22.36 21.27 12.01
C ARG A 62 -21.83 21.54 10.60
N VAL A 63 -21.23 22.71 10.40
CA VAL A 63 -20.64 23.13 9.11
C VAL A 63 -19.11 23.14 9.13
N GLY A 64 -18.52 23.04 10.32
CA GLY A 64 -17.09 22.94 10.49
C GLY A 64 -16.70 23.07 11.96
N THR A 65 -15.40 22.99 12.21
CA THR A 65 -14.81 23.05 13.54
C THR A 65 -13.65 24.03 13.51
N VAL A 66 -13.50 24.79 14.60
CA VAL A 66 -12.48 25.81 14.77
C VAL A 66 -11.64 25.48 15.99
N LEU A 67 -10.32 25.48 15.82
CA LEU A 67 -9.34 25.41 16.89
C LEU A 67 -8.71 26.79 17.09
N SER A 68 -8.65 27.24 18.34
CA SER A 68 -8.19 28.58 18.70
C SER A 68 -7.27 28.54 19.92
N PRO A 69 -6.14 29.28 19.90
CA PRO A 69 -5.27 29.43 21.07
C PRO A 69 -5.89 30.32 22.16
N GLN A 70 -7.06 30.92 21.90
CA GLN A 70 -7.77 31.78 22.83
C GLN A 70 -9.27 31.47 22.90
N PRO A 71 -9.95 31.73 24.02
CA PRO A 71 -11.40 31.56 24.10
C PRO A 71 -12.13 32.44 23.07
N LEU A 72 -13.07 31.83 22.35
CA LEU A 72 -13.93 32.52 21.38
C LEU A 72 -15.32 32.83 21.95
N LYS A 73 -15.66 32.28 23.12
CA LYS A 73 -16.84 32.65 23.90
C LYS A 73 -16.55 32.50 25.40
N LYS A 74 -17.40 33.09 26.25
CA LYS A 74 -17.34 32.85 27.69
C LYS A 74 -17.79 31.41 27.97
N VAL A 75 -17.21 30.78 29.00
CA VAL A 75 -17.57 29.41 29.39
C VAL A 75 -19.06 29.23 29.71
N THR A 76 -19.71 30.28 30.24
CA THR A 76 -21.15 30.27 30.56
C THR A 76 -22.06 30.56 29.37
N THR A 77 -21.50 31.00 28.23
CA THR A 77 -22.26 31.26 27.01
C THR A 77 -22.40 29.95 26.25
N ALA A 78 -23.61 29.41 26.13
CA ALA A 78 -23.85 28.17 25.38
C ALA A 78 -23.48 28.33 23.90
N GLU A 79 -23.99 29.39 23.27
CA GLU A 79 -23.79 29.66 21.84
C GLU A 79 -23.43 31.12 21.62
N ARG A 80 -22.51 31.39 20.69
CA ARG A 80 -22.17 32.75 20.25
C ARG A 80 -22.52 32.92 18.78
N LYS A 81 -23.22 33.99 18.42
CA LYS A 81 -23.52 34.32 17.03
C LYS A 81 -22.22 34.63 16.26
N VAL A 82 -22.04 33.99 15.11
CA VAL A 82 -20.94 34.23 14.17
C VAL A 82 -21.38 35.31 13.19
N LYS A 83 -20.55 36.33 12.99
CA LYS A 83 -20.85 37.45 12.08
C LYS A 83 -19.74 37.73 11.06
N ASP A 84 -18.56 37.16 11.29
CA ASP A 84 -17.28 37.63 10.78
C ASP A 84 -16.28 36.49 10.66
N LEU A 85 -16.69 35.33 10.13
CA LEU A 85 -15.74 34.28 9.76
C LEU A 85 -15.07 34.67 8.44
N VAL A 86 -13.75 34.85 8.48
CA VAL A 86 -12.94 35.12 7.29
C VAL A 86 -12.01 33.93 7.09
N LEU A 87 -12.30 33.12 6.07
CA LEU A 87 -11.36 32.09 5.62
C LEU A 87 -10.26 32.78 4.82
N THR A 88 -8.99 32.49 5.12
CA THR A 88 -7.89 32.98 4.30
C THR A 88 -7.80 32.09 3.05
N TYR A 89 -7.37 32.66 1.93
CA TYR A 89 -7.01 31.88 0.73
C TYR A 89 -5.58 31.32 0.82
N GLU A 90 -5.04 31.25 2.04
CA GLU A 90 -3.73 30.67 2.28
C GLU A 90 -3.82 29.14 2.21
N GLU A 91 -2.72 28.53 1.82
CA GLU A 91 -2.59 27.07 1.83
C GLU A 91 -2.85 26.54 3.26
N PRO A 92 -3.54 25.39 3.40
CA PRO A 92 -3.70 24.72 4.69
C PRO A 92 -2.35 24.55 5.41
N VAL A 93 -2.34 24.69 6.72
CA VAL A 93 -1.12 24.55 7.54
C VAL A 93 -1.33 23.53 8.65
N THR A 94 -0.26 22.89 9.07
CA THR A 94 -0.25 22.07 10.30
C THR A 94 -0.35 22.96 11.53
N LEU A 95 -0.76 22.38 12.67
CA LEU A 95 -0.76 23.09 13.96
C LEU A 95 0.63 23.68 14.29
N ALA A 96 1.70 22.95 13.99
CA ALA A 96 3.07 23.40 14.25
C ALA A 96 3.48 24.60 13.39
N GLU A 97 3.09 24.63 12.12
CA GLU A 97 3.30 25.77 11.23
C GLU A 97 2.51 26.99 11.68
N PHE A 98 1.23 26.81 12.01
CA PHE A 98 0.39 27.88 12.54
C PHE A 98 0.99 28.49 13.81
N CYS A 99 1.40 27.66 14.78
CA CYS A 99 2.06 28.14 15.98
C CYS A 99 3.31 28.95 15.67
N ARG A 100 4.13 28.50 14.71
CA ARG A 100 5.36 29.20 14.30
C ARG A 100 5.06 30.56 13.67
N GLN A 101 4.07 30.63 12.78
CA GLN A 101 3.65 31.88 12.12
C GLN A 101 3.09 32.89 13.12
N GLN A 102 2.30 32.39 14.10
CA GLN A 102 1.67 33.21 15.13
C GLN A 102 2.57 33.45 16.35
N HIS A 103 3.81 32.97 16.35
CA HIS A 103 4.76 33.06 17.46
C HIS A 103 4.20 32.50 18.79
N LEU A 104 3.47 31.39 18.70
CA LEU A 104 2.84 30.69 19.82
C LEU A 104 3.67 29.46 20.22
N PRO A 105 3.65 29.07 21.52
CA PRO A 105 4.14 27.77 21.93
C PRO A 105 3.39 26.66 21.18
N CYS A 106 4.14 25.77 20.51
CA CYS A 106 3.55 24.64 19.83
C CYS A 106 3.24 23.51 20.84
N PRO A 107 1.98 23.10 21.00
CA PRO A 107 1.66 21.93 21.81
C PRO A 107 2.33 20.69 21.21
N GLN A 108 2.88 19.85 22.08
CA GLN A 108 3.42 18.55 21.68
C GLN A 108 2.27 17.54 21.60
N ASP A 109 2.41 16.54 20.73
CA ASP A 109 1.49 15.42 20.69
C ASP A 109 1.64 14.59 21.98
N PRO A 110 0.62 14.55 22.86
CA PRO A 110 0.71 13.82 24.11
C PRO A 110 0.55 12.31 23.92
N ARG A 111 0.20 11.83 22.71
CA ARG A 111 -0.06 10.43 22.44
C ARG A 111 1.24 9.66 22.40
N LYS A 112 1.42 8.74 23.36
CA LYS A 112 2.53 7.78 23.31
C LYS A 112 2.35 6.75 22.19
N PHE A 113 1.11 6.35 21.93
CA PHE A 113 0.75 5.37 20.93
C PHE A 113 -0.28 5.93 19.95
N THR A 114 -0.03 5.79 18.65
CA THR A 114 -0.99 6.16 17.61
C THR A 114 -1.78 4.92 17.18
N LEU A 115 -3.10 5.05 17.14
CA LEU A 115 -4.00 4.03 16.60
C LEU A 115 -4.13 4.23 15.08
N ARG A 116 -3.72 3.23 14.31
CA ARG A 116 -3.96 3.18 12.86
C ARG A 116 -5.24 2.40 12.59
N PRO A 117 -6.21 2.93 11.80
CA PRO A 117 -7.38 2.14 11.41
C PRO A 117 -6.98 0.92 10.57
N ALA A 118 -7.73 -0.17 10.75
CA ALA A 118 -7.56 -1.40 9.98
C ALA A 118 -7.90 -1.17 8.50
N SER A 119 -7.15 -1.82 7.60
CA SER A 119 -7.59 -1.97 6.21
C SER A 119 -8.57 -3.14 6.06
N PRO A 120 -9.38 -3.19 4.99
CA PRO A 120 -10.28 -4.31 4.73
C PRO A 120 -9.58 -5.69 4.72
N GLU A 121 -8.35 -5.75 4.21
CA GLU A 121 -7.53 -6.96 4.11
C GLU A 121 -7.07 -7.47 5.48
N GLU A 122 -6.91 -6.57 6.47
CA GLU A 122 -6.47 -6.90 7.82
C GLU A 122 -7.61 -7.37 8.72
N ALA A 123 -8.87 -7.24 8.30
CA ALA A 123 -10.06 -7.44 9.14
C ALA A 123 -10.06 -8.79 9.86
N GLY A 124 -9.65 -9.86 9.19
CA GLY A 124 -9.57 -11.20 9.78
C GLY A 124 -8.63 -11.29 10.99
N LEU A 125 -7.58 -10.48 11.03
CA LEU A 125 -6.54 -10.51 12.06
C LEU A 125 -6.98 -9.89 13.40
N PHE A 126 -8.15 -9.25 13.44
CA PHE A 126 -8.76 -8.70 14.66
C PHE A 126 -9.59 -9.73 15.43
N PHE A 127 -9.75 -10.93 14.88
CA PHE A 127 -10.49 -12.04 15.48
C PHE A 127 -9.54 -13.13 15.97
N SER A 128 -9.99 -13.91 16.95
CA SER A 128 -9.28 -15.11 17.36
C SER A 128 -9.18 -16.11 16.21
N GLN A 129 -7.99 -16.65 15.95
CA GLN A 129 -7.78 -17.67 14.93
C GLN A 129 -7.70 -19.06 15.60
N THR A 130 -7.45 -20.10 14.80
CA THR A 130 -7.14 -21.42 15.35
C THR A 130 -5.81 -21.37 16.11
N PRO A 131 -5.57 -22.25 17.10
CA PRO A 131 -4.31 -22.28 17.85
C PRO A 131 -3.06 -22.34 16.96
N GLU A 132 -3.11 -23.04 15.83
CA GLU A 132 -1.99 -23.12 14.87
C GLU A 132 -1.73 -21.77 14.19
N LYS A 133 -2.79 -21.11 13.71
CA LYS A 133 -2.68 -19.78 13.11
C LYS A 133 -2.23 -18.74 14.12
N ASP A 134 -2.72 -18.81 15.35
CA ASP A 134 -2.31 -17.91 16.43
C ASP A 134 -0.84 -18.04 16.77
N LYS A 135 -0.35 -19.29 16.87
CA LYS A 135 1.07 -19.55 17.03
C LYS A 135 1.89 -18.96 15.87
N ASN A 136 1.44 -19.13 14.63
CA ASN A 136 2.14 -18.63 13.44
C ASN A 136 2.14 -17.10 13.33
N LEU A 137 1.07 -16.45 13.81
CA LEU A 137 0.96 -14.99 13.86
C LEU A 137 1.74 -14.37 15.03
N GLY A 138 2.38 -15.18 15.87
CA GLY A 138 3.05 -14.71 17.09
C GLY A 138 2.07 -14.21 18.16
N ALA A 139 0.83 -14.70 18.18
CA ALA A 139 -0.16 -14.28 19.16
C ALA A 139 0.30 -14.65 20.58
N ILE A 140 0.24 -13.70 21.51
CA ILE A 140 0.55 -13.92 22.92
C ILE A 140 -0.75 -14.25 23.65
N GLY A 141 -1.77 -13.43 23.41
CA GLY A 141 -3.08 -13.52 24.04
C GLY A 141 -3.93 -12.33 23.68
N HIS A 142 -5.01 -12.14 24.42
CA HIS A 142 -5.83 -10.95 24.27
C HIS A 142 -6.47 -10.51 25.58
N VAL A 143 -6.74 -9.21 25.68
CA VAL A 143 -7.55 -8.64 26.75
C VAL A 143 -8.96 -8.43 26.22
N ARG A 144 -9.95 -9.08 26.85
CA ARG A 144 -11.38 -8.82 26.60
C ARG A 144 -11.86 -7.77 27.58
N MET A 145 -12.64 -6.79 27.12
CA MET A 145 -13.03 -5.60 27.88
C MET A 145 -14.54 -5.31 27.77
N ASP A 146 -15.11 -4.76 28.84
CA ASP A 146 -16.50 -4.31 28.94
C ASP A 146 -16.63 -3.02 29.79
N PHE A 147 -17.56 -2.14 29.43
CA PHE A 147 -17.84 -0.88 30.11
C PHE A 147 -18.97 -0.96 31.15
N GLY A 148 -19.54 -2.16 31.34
CA GLY A 148 -20.69 -2.39 32.21
C GLY A 148 -21.97 -1.71 31.75
N SER A 149 -23.06 -1.93 32.48
CA SER A 149 -24.38 -1.38 32.17
C SER A 149 -24.43 0.16 32.15
N GLY A 150 -23.53 0.83 32.88
CA GLY A 150 -23.43 2.29 32.92
C GLY A 150 -22.53 2.90 31.84
N GLY A 151 -21.85 2.10 31.02
CA GLY A 151 -20.97 2.55 29.93
C GLY A 151 -19.73 3.33 30.38
N LYS A 152 -19.41 3.33 31.68
CA LYS A 152 -18.31 4.10 32.30
C LYS A 152 -17.36 3.24 33.15
N SER A 153 -17.70 1.98 33.41
CA SER A 153 -16.80 1.05 34.10
C SER A 153 -15.72 0.58 33.15
N PHE A 154 -14.71 -0.15 33.64
CA PHE A 154 -13.75 -0.83 32.79
C PHE A 154 -13.44 -2.19 33.40
N TYR A 155 -14.17 -3.20 32.96
CA TYR A 155 -13.94 -4.59 33.29
C TYR A 155 -13.05 -5.21 32.21
N HIS A 156 -12.06 -6.00 32.63
CA HIS A 156 -11.17 -6.67 31.69
C HIS A 156 -10.81 -8.08 32.17
N THR A 157 -10.49 -8.96 31.21
CA THR A 157 -9.99 -10.31 31.49
C THR A 157 -8.94 -10.67 30.45
N TRP A 158 -7.79 -11.18 30.92
CA TRP A 158 -6.75 -11.72 30.06
C TRP A 158 -7.08 -13.15 29.62
N TRP A 159 -6.83 -13.45 28.36
CA TRP A 159 -6.99 -14.77 27.75
C TRP A 159 -5.73 -15.15 26.98
N PRO A 160 -4.95 -16.15 27.44
CA PRO A 160 -3.78 -16.61 26.70
C PRO A 160 -4.20 -17.25 25.37
N ARG A 161 -3.39 -17.06 24.32
CA ARG A 161 -3.63 -17.66 22.99
C ARG A 161 -2.41 -18.37 22.41
N GLY A 162 -1.20 -17.92 22.74
CA GLY A 162 0.03 -18.54 22.25
C GLY A 162 0.93 -19.08 23.36
N PRO A 163 2.20 -19.35 23.01
CA PRO A 163 3.18 -19.93 23.92
C PRO A 163 3.36 -19.08 25.19
N GLU A 164 3.45 -19.73 26.34
CA GLU A 164 3.57 -19.05 27.64
C GLU A 164 4.85 -18.22 27.74
N GLU A 165 5.89 -18.61 27.00
CA GLU A 165 7.19 -17.96 26.94
C GLU A 165 7.12 -16.55 26.36
N LEU A 166 6.10 -16.25 25.55
CA LEU A 166 5.89 -14.89 25.01
C LEU A 166 5.18 -13.97 26.02
N ASN A 167 4.54 -14.52 27.06
CA ASN A 167 3.83 -13.74 28.09
C ASN A 167 4.78 -13.26 29.20
N THR A 168 5.86 -12.60 28.80
CA THR A 168 6.95 -12.16 29.69
C THR A 168 6.54 -11.00 30.60
N GLN A 169 7.38 -10.68 31.59
CA GLN A 169 7.14 -9.54 32.46
C GLN A 169 7.28 -8.20 31.72
N GLU A 170 8.18 -8.13 30.75
CA GLU A 170 8.39 -6.96 29.89
C GLU A 170 7.16 -6.71 29.01
N PHE A 171 6.61 -7.77 28.41
CA PHE A 171 5.35 -7.70 27.66
C PHE A 171 4.21 -7.17 28.54
N LYS A 172 4.04 -7.72 29.75
CA LYS A 172 2.98 -7.28 30.67
C LYS A 172 3.11 -5.82 31.06
N ALA A 173 4.33 -5.32 31.27
CA ALA A 173 4.59 -3.93 31.59
C ALA A 173 4.21 -3.00 30.42
N GLU A 174 4.59 -3.34 29.19
CA GLU A 174 4.22 -2.55 28.01
C GLU A 174 2.72 -2.64 27.71
N LEU A 175 2.11 -3.82 27.82
CA LEU A 175 0.66 -4.00 27.65
C LEU A 175 -0.13 -3.12 28.64
N GLN A 176 0.31 -3.06 29.90
CA GLN A 176 -0.31 -2.20 30.90
C GLN A 176 -0.27 -0.74 30.46
N GLU A 177 0.89 -0.27 29.98
CA GLU A 177 1.05 1.09 29.49
C GLU A 177 0.20 1.39 28.26
N VAL A 178 0.16 0.47 27.29
CA VAL A 178 -0.71 0.58 26.10
C VAL A 178 -2.18 0.69 26.53
N VAL A 179 -2.64 -0.17 27.43
CA VAL A 179 -4.03 -0.11 27.93
C VAL A 179 -4.29 1.21 28.67
N ASP A 180 -3.38 1.67 29.51
CA ASP A 180 -3.53 2.93 30.26
C ASP A 180 -3.61 4.15 29.34
N GLU A 181 -2.82 4.20 28.27
CA GLU A 181 -2.91 5.25 27.25
C GLU A 181 -4.24 5.18 26.49
N LEU A 182 -4.66 4.00 26.06
CA LEU A 182 -5.94 3.82 25.36
C LEU A 182 -7.14 4.18 26.23
N ARG A 183 -7.04 4.02 27.56
CA ARG A 183 -8.06 4.42 28.54
C ARG A 183 -8.23 5.93 28.69
N LYS A 184 -7.28 6.74 28.19
CA LYS A 184 -7.46 8.20 28.10
C LYS A 184 -8.35 8.59 26.92
N THR A 185 -8.47 7.73 25.91
CA THR A 185 -9.14 8.00 24.63
C THR A 185 -10.26 6.99 24.33
N VAL A 186 -10.04 6.04 23.41
CA VAL A 186 -11.04 5.10 22.87
C VAL A 186 -11.59 4.14 23.93
N LEU A 187 -10.77 3.77 24.94
CA LEU A 187 -11.17 2.89 26.05
C LEU A 187 -11.60 3.65 27.32
N LYS A 188 -11.86 4.96 27.23
CA LYS A 188 -12.29 5.76 28.39
C LYS A 188 -13.72 5.42 28.86
N SER A 189 -14.62 5.19 27.91
CA SER A 189 -16.04 4.91 28.13
C SER A 189 -16.67 4.41 26.83
N LEU A 190 -17.86 3.81 26.91
CA LEU A 190 -18.62 3.41 25.71
C LEU A 190 -18.94 4.61 24.81
N GLY A 191 -19.26 5.76 25.41
CA GLY A 191 -19.52 7.01 24.67
C GLY A 191 -18.27 7.57 23.99
N SER A 192 -17.09 7.39 24.57
CA SER A 192 -15.81 7.74 23.93
C SER A 192 -15.49 6.78 22.78
N MET A 193 -15.67 5.47 23.00
CA MET A 193 -15.48 4.46 21.96
C MET A 193 -16.36 4.71 20.74
N ARG A 194 -17.67 4.97 20.95
CA ARG A 194 -18.63 5.29 19.88
C ARG A 194 -18.14 6.45 19.01
N ARG A 195 -17.77 7.56 19.64
CA ARG A 195 -17.27 8.76 18.94
C ARG A 195 -15.96 8.48 18.20
N TYR A 196 -15.06 7.72 18.82
CA TYR A 196 -13.79 7.35 18.19
C TYR A 196 -14.02 6.47 16.95
N CYS A 197 -14.81 5.41 17.07
CA CYS A 197 -15.12 4.47 16.00
C CYS A 197 -15.75 5.15 14.78
N TRP A 198 -16.81 5.94 14.97
CA TRP A 198 -17.45 6.70 13.88
C TRP A 198 -16.54 7.77 13.28
N GLY A 199 -15.48 8.12 14.00
CA GLY A 199 -14.61 9.22 13.66
C GLY A 199 -13.34 8.84 12.92
N HIS A 200 -12.82 7.64 13.13
CA HIS A 200 -11.45 7.31 12.73
C HIS A 200 -11.38 6.17 11.70
N GLY A 201 -12.52 5.77 11.13
CA GLY A 201 -12.62 4.67 10.17
C GLY A 201 -12.31 3.32 10.82
N GLY A 202 -11.77 2.38 10.03
CA GLY A 202 -11.38 1.05 10.51
C GLY A 202 -12.56 0.09 10.60
N GLU A 203 -13.64 0.34 9.86
CA GLU A 203 -14.78 -0.54 9.76
C GLU A 203 -14.33 -1.95 9.33
N ILE A 204 -14.61 -2.94 10.17
CA ILE A 204 -14.37 -4.36 9.86
C ILE A 204 -15.68 -5.12 9.96
N ASN A 205 -15.89 -6.08 9.05
CA ASN A 205 -17.09 -6.91 9.07
C ASN A 205 -17.22 -7.65 10.41
N GLY A 206 -18.26 -7.32 11.16
CA GLY A 206 -18.62 -7.98 12.41
C GLY A 206 -19.58 -9.15 12.22
N SER A 207 -20.15 -9.64 13.32
CA SER A 207 -21.35 -10.50 13.25
C SER A 207 -22.51 -9.71 12.64
N SER A 208 -23.53 -10.39 12.10
CA SER A 208 -24.68 -9.79 11.39
C SER A 208 -25.52 -8.79 12.20
N LEU A 209 -25.19 -8.54 13.46
CA LEU A 209 -25.94 -7.73 14.41
C LEU A 209 -25.28 -6.39 14.76
N CYS A 210 -23.97 -6.21 14.51
CA CYS A 210 -23.27 -4.97 14.90
C CYS A 210 -21.98 -4.69 14.09
N GLN A 211 -21.79 -3.41 13.72
CA GLN A 211 -20.57 -2.93 13.07
C GLN A 211 -19.40 -2.96 14.07
N ASN A 212 -18.30 -3.63 13.69
CA ASN A 212 -17.05 -3.63 14.46
C ASN A 212 -16.04 -2.67 13.83
N TYR A 213 -15.09 -2.21 14.64
CA TYR A 213 -14.02 -1.32 14.22
C TYR A 213 -12.67 -1.88 14.69
N GLY A 214 -11.66 -1.86 13.82
CA GLY A 214 -10.32 -2.35 14.08
C GLY A 214 -9.30 -1.21 14.10
N PHE A 215 -8.45 -1.19 15.11
CA PHE A 215 -7.33 -0.25 15.23
C PHE A 215 -6.06 -0.96 15.68
N THR A 216 -4.93 -0.62 15.07
CA THR A 216 -3.63 -1.21 15.33
C THR A 216 -2.72 -0.22 16.05
N VAL A 217 -2.06 -0.67 17.11
CA VAL A 217 -0.91 0.00 17.72
C VAL A 217 0.33 -0.85 17.46
N GLU A 218 1.37 -0.22 16.93
CA GLU A 218 2.67 -0.84 16.71
C GLU A 218 3.70 -0.24 17.67
N THR A 219 4.42 -1.10 18.39
CA THR A 219 5.60 -0.73 19.17
C THR A 219 6.84 -1.35 18.53
N GLU A 220 8.02 -1.12 19.13
CA GLU A 220 9.27 -1.72 18.64
C GLU A 220 9.17 -3.26 18.62
N ARG A 221 8.56 -3.85 19.65
CA ARG A 221 8.57 -5.31 19.86
C ARG A 221 7.21 -5.98 19.72
N TYR A 222 6.11 -5.25 19.87
CA TYR A 222 4.77 -5.85 19.89
C TYR A 222 3.81 -5.16 18.92
N LEU A 223 2.77 -5.91 18.57
CA LEU A 223 1.64 -5.45 17.77
C LEU A 223 0.35 -5.66 18.56
N TYR A 224 -0.44 -4.62 18.72
CA TYR A 224 -1.71 -4.66 19.43
C TYR A 224 -2.84 -4.32 18.48
N ARG A 225 -3.77 -5.26 18.31
CA ARG A 225 -4.97 -5.10 17.46
C ARG A 225 -6.19 -4.96 18.34
N LEU A 226 -6.68 -3.73 18.45
CA LEU A 226 -7.89 -3.38 19.16
C LEU A 226 -9.11 -3.55 18.25
N ARG A 227 -9.99 -4.49 18.57
CA ARG A 227 -11.34 -4.57 18.03
C ARG A 227 -12.32 -3.87 18.97
N CYS A 228 -13.12 -2.97 18.46
CA CYS A 228 -14.18 -2.26 19.15
C CYS A 228 -15.56 -2.69 18.63
N ASN A 229 -16.47 -2.97 19.56
CA ASN A 229 -17.89 -3.14 19.32
C ASN A 229 -18.65 -2.04 20.10
N PRO A 230 -19.05 -0.93 19.44
CA PRO A 230 -19.68 0.20 20.12
C PRO A 230 -21.16 -0.04 20.51
N ALA A 231 -21.68 -1.26 20.36
CA ALA A 231 -23.04 -1.64 20.76
C ALA A 231 -23.18 -1.87 22.27
N GLU A 232 -24.39 -1.66 22.79
CA GLU A 232 -24.74 -2.03 24.17
C GLU A 232 -25.09 -3.53 24.27
N GLY A 233 -24.77 -4.16 25.41
CA GLY A 233 -25.21 -5.52 25.72
C GLY A 233 -24.29 -6.68 25.28
N ASP A 234 -23.13 -6.38 24.70
CA ASP A 234 -22.06 -7.34 24.37
C ASP A 234 -20.69 -6.80 24.82
N TYR A 235 -19.63 -7.62 24.80
CA TYR A 235 -18.26 -7.17 25.10
C TYR A 235 -17.81 -6.11 24.10
N GLN A 236 -17.42 -4.92 24.58
CA GLN A 236 -17.17 -3.79 23.69
C GLN A 236 -15.74 -3.70 23.16
N ALA A 237 -14.76 -4.41 23.74
CA ALA A 237 -13.42 -4.44 23.15
C ALA A 237 -12.64 -5.74 23.35
N TYR A 238 -11.78 -6.02 22.37
CA TYR A 238 -10.80 -7.10 22.38
C TYR A 238 -9.45 -6.54 21.91
N LEU A 239 -8.42 -6.59 22.75
CA LEU A 239 -7.06 -6.19 22.39
C LEU A 239 -6.21 -7.43 22.19
N SER A 240 -6.05 -7.88 20.95
CA SER A 240 -5.19 -9.01 20.60
C SER A 240 -3.74 -8.56 20.55
N CYS A 241 -2.86 -9.28 21.23
CA CYS A 241 -1.46 -8.93 21.42
C CYS A 241 -0.58 -9.95 20.69
N PHE A 242 0.38 -9.47 19.89
CA PHE A 242 1.29 -10.30 19.11
C PHE A 242 2.73 -9.85 19.34
N ASP A 243 3.67 -10.79 19.38
CA ASP A 243 5.10 -10.49 19.33
C ASP A 243 5.50 -10.22 17.88
N ARG A 244 6.01 -9.01 17.62
CA ARG A 244 6.33 -8.53 16.27
C ARG A 244 7.52 -9.28 15.69
N GLN A 245 8.48 -9.67 16.53
CA GLN A 245 9.62 -10.49 16.09
C GLN A 245 9.15 -11.92 15.79
N ALA A 246 8.23 -12.50 16.54
CA ALA A 246 7.65 -13.80 16.27
C ALA A 246 6.75 -13.79 15.01
N GLN A 247 6.13 -12.65 14.68
CA GLN A 247 5.40 -12.45 13.43
C GLN A 247 6.33 -12.28 12.23
N GLN A 248 7.48 -11.60 12.40
CA GLN A 248 8.51 -11.44 11.37
C GLN A 248 9.32 -12.74 11.17
N MET A 249 9.64 -13.45 12.26
CA MET A 249 10.04 -14.85 12.32
C MET A 249 8.86 -15.81 12.10
N GLY A 250 7.69 -15.29 11.70
CA GLY A 250 6.49 -16.02 11.30
C GLY A 250 6.62 -16.60 9.88
N LEU A 251 7.68 -16.26 9.15
CA LEU A 251 8.44 -17.31 8.46
C LEU A 251 9.14 -18.12 9.56
N THR A 252 8.45 -19.13 10.11
CA THR A 252 8.94 -19.99 11.21
C THR A 252 10.40 -20.45 10.99
N GLU A 253 11.14 -21.01 11.97
CA GLU A 253 12.44 -21.67 11.63
C GLU A 253 12.26 -22.70 10.51
N LYS A 254 11.08 -23.36 10.47
CA LYS A 254 10.63 -24.19 9.36
C LYS A 254 10.36 -23.39 8.08
N GLY A 255 9.84 -22.17 8.13
CA GLY A 255 9.66 -21.25 6.99
C GLY A 255 10.97 -20.68 6.46
N HIS A 256 11.90 -20.26 7.33
CA HIS A 256 13.28 -19.92 6.97
C HIS A 256 14.03 -21.15 6.43
N ARG A 257 13.79 -22.34 7.00
CA ARG A 257 14.31 -23.59 6.46
C ARG A 257 13.68 -23.89 5.11
N MET A 258 12.36 -23.77 4.93
CA MET A 258 11.71 -23.96 3.64
C MET A 258 12.21 -22.97 2.59
N LEU A 259 12.46 -21.70 2.94
CA LEU A 259 13.06 -20.73 2.02
C LEU A 259 14.51 -21.09 1.65
N ARG A 260 15.31 -21.54 2.64
CA ARG A 260 16.68 -22.04 2.39
C ARG A 260 16.68 -23.32 1.57
N ASP A 261 15.81 -24.26 1.90
CA ASP A 261 15.64 -25.54 1.24
C ASP A 261 15.17 -25.28 -0.21
N THR A 262 14.15 -24.44 -0.42
CA THR A 262 13.68 -24.00 -1.75
C THR A 262 14.75 -23.23 -2.54
N ALA A 263 15.76 -22.66 -1.88
CA ALA A 263 16.92 -22.04 -2.51
C ALA A 263 18.13 -22.99 -2.70
N ASP A 264 18.09 -24.20 -2.15
CA ASP A 264 19.17 -25.17 -2.29
C ASP A 264 18.92 -26.10 -3.48
N PRO A 265 19.60 -25.91 -4.63
CA PRO A 265 19.35 -26.70 -5.84
C PRO A 265 19.74 -28.19 -5.70
N ALA A 266 20.40 -28.59 -4.60
CA ALA A 266 20.72 -29.99 -4.35
C ALA A 266 19.53 -30.80 -3.78
N LEU A 267 18.47 -30.12 -3.34
CA LEU A 267 17.28 -30.77 -2.79
C LEU A 267 16.27 -31.10 -3.90
N PRO A 268 15.43 -32.15 -3.71
CA PRO A 268 14.33 -32.42 -4.62
C PRO A 268 13.27 -31.33 -4.50
N HIS A 269 12.81 -30.83 -5.64
CA HIS A 269 11.83 -29.75 -5.73
C HIS A 269 10.60 -30.14 -6.53
N SER A 270 9.51 -29.41 -6.28
CA SER A 270 8.28 -29.44 -7.08
C SER A 270 8.10 -28.12 -7.81
N TYR A 271 7.56 -28.20 -9.04
CA TYR A 271 7.38 -27.04 -9.90
C TYR A 271 5.96 -27.05 -10.47
N ASP A 272 5.21 -25.99 -10.17
CA ASP A 272 3.90 -25.73 -10.77
C ASP A 272 4.03 -24.61 -11.79
N TRP A 273 3.99 -24.99 -13.07
CA TRP A 273 4.06 -24.06 -14.19
C TRP A 273 2.68 -23.49 -14.50
N TYR A 274 2.66 -22.23 -14.88
CA TYR A 274 1.42 -21.56 -15.25
C TYR A 274 1.59 -20.60 -16.42
N VAL A 275 0.52 -20.46 -17.19
CA VAL A 275 0.36 -19.44 -18.23
C VAL A 275 -0.84 -18.59 -17.88
N ILE A 276 -0.66 -17.27 -17.88
CA ILE A 276 -1.73 -16.32 -17.58
C ILE A 276 -1.94 -15.43 -18.81
N GLU A 277 -3.20 -15.30 -19.22
CA GLU A 277 -3.66 -14.41 -20.28
C GLU A 277 -4.42 -13.21 -19.69
N HIS A 278 -4.42 -12.09 -20.41
CA HIS A 278 -5.21 -10.91 -20.05
C HIS A 278 -4.89 -10.40 -18.63
N ILE A 279 -3.60 -10.37 -18.30
CA ILE A 279 -3.07 -10.02 -16.97
C ILE A 279 -3.69 -8.72 -16.43
N ASN A 280 -3.90 -7.73 -17.30
CA ASN A 280 -4.41 -6.41 -16.95
C ASN A 280 -5.93 -6.26 -17.07
N THR A 281 -6.66 -7.30 -17.49
CA THR A 281 -8.13 -7.29 -17.63
C THR A 281 -8.76 -8.37 -16.75
N PRO A 282 -9.03 -8.10 -15.46
CA PRO A 282 -9.48 -9.09 -14.49
C PRO A 282 -10.71 -9.90 -14.95
N GLU A 283 -11.63 -9.29 -15.70
CA GLU A 283 -12.85 -9.93 -16.18
C GLU A 283 -12.62 -10.95 -17.30
N ARG A 284 -11.44 -10.93 -17.92
CA ARG A 284 -11.04 -11.82 -19.02
C ARG A 284 -9.86 -12.72 -18.67
N ARG A 285 -9.30 -12.57 -17.46
CA ARG A 285 -8.11 -13.31 -17.04
C ARG A 285 -8.35 -14.82 -17.06
N LEU A 286 -7.42 -15.54 -17.67
CA LEU A 286 -7.40 -17.00 -17.71
C LEU A 286 -6.06 -17.48 -17.17
N ASP A 287 -6.11 -18.38 -16.19
CA ASP A 287 -4.95 -18.97 -15.53
C ASP A 287 -4.92 -20.47 -15.86
N HIS A 288 -3.86 -20.91 -16.54
CA HIS A 288 -3.65 -22.30 -16.94
C HIS A 288 -2.52 -22.90 -16.10
N HIS A 289 -2.74 -24.05 -15.48
CA HIS A 289 -1.73 -24.80 -14.73
C HIS A 289 -1.46 -26.13 -15.45
N LEU A 290 -0.26 -26.27 -16.01
CA LEU A 290 0.09 -27.37 -16.92
C LEU A 290 1.57 -27.76 -16.73
N PRO A 291 2.01 -28.95 -17.15
CA PRO A 291 3.44 -29.27 -17.22
C PRO A 291 4.20 -28.31 -18.14
N LEU A 292 5.51 -28.11 -17.91
CA LEU A 292 6.34 -27.21 -18.72
C LEU A 292 6.27 -27.49 -20.24
N GLU A 293 6.24 -28.78 -20.60
CA GLU A 293 6.18 -29.25 -22.00
C GLU A 293 4.89 -28.82 -22.72
N GLU A 294 3.83 -28.52 -21.97
CA GLU A 294 2.56 -28.00 -22.48
C GLU A 294 2.46 -26.48 -22.30
N ALA A 295 3.04 -25.93 -21.24
CA ALA A 295 3.04 -24.51 -20.94
C ALA A 295 3.78 -23.67 -22.01
N ILE A 296 4.95 -24.14 -22.49
CA ILE A 296 5.71 -23.42 -23.53
C ILE A 296 4.92 -23.34 -24.85
N PRO A 297 4.42 -24.46 -25.43
CA PRO A 297 3.60 -24.38 -26.64
C PRO A 297 2.33 -23.56 -26.47
N LEU A 298 1.66 -23.68 -25.31
CA LEU A 298 0.48 -22.86 -25.02
C LEU A 298 0.86 -21.38 -25.07
N TYR A 299 1.83 -20.94 -24.27
CA TYR A 299 2.33 -19.56 -24.26
C TYR A 299 2.66 -19.06 -25.67
N ALA A 300 3.39 -19.84 -26.47
CA ALA A 300 3.76 -19.49 -27.84
C ALA A 300 2.53 -19.30 -28.76
N SER A 301 1.50 -20.14 -28.60
CA SER A 301 0.31 -20.12 -29.46
C SER A 301 -0.70 -19.00 -29.16
N LEU A 302 -0.62 -18.40 -27.96
CA LEU A 302 -1.58 -17.40 -27.51
C LEU A 302 -1.41 -16.07 -28.25
N ASP A 303 -2.50 -15.60 -28.87
CA ASP A 303 -2.59 -14.31 -29.56
C ASP A 303 -3.41 -13.32 -28.71
N CYS A 304 -2.81 -12.87 -27.61
CA CYS A 304 -3.42 -11.90 -26.71
C CYS A 304 -2.43 -10.76 -26.38
N GLY A 305 -2.98 -9.58 -26.08
CA GLY A 305 -2.20 -8.34 -25.90
C GLY A 305 -1.27 -8.33 -24.67
N ASP A 306 -1.49 -9.25 -23.74
CA ASP A 306 -0.68 -9.44 -22.54
C ASP A 306 -0.80 -10.87 -21.99
N LYS A 307 0.35 -11.52 -21.84
CA LYS A 307 0.47 -12.89 -21.32
C LYS A 307 1.79 -13.10 -20.61
N ARG A 308 1.85 -14.08 -19.71
CA ARG A 308 3.09 -14.50 -19.06
C ARG A 308 3.11 -15.98 -18.78
N LEU A 309 4.31 -16.56 -18.82
CA LEU A 309 4.58 -17.90 -18.33
C LEU A 309 5.46 -17.78 -17.09
N GLY A 310 5.00 -18.35 -15.98
CA GLY A 310 5.73 -18.37 -14.73
C GLY A 310 5.74 -19.75 -14.08
N VAL A 311 6.46 -19.84 -12.97
CA VAL A 311 6.60 -21.07 -12.19
C VAL A 311 6.51 -20.76 -10.71
N THR A 312 5.84 -21.65 -9.97
CA THR A 312 5.91 -21.72 -8.51
C THR A 312 6.76 -22.92 -8.12
N LYS A 313 7.78 -22.70 -7.30
CA LYS A 313 8.65 -23.74 -6.74
C LYS A 313 8.23 -24.05 -5.30
N ASP A 314 7.99 -25.32 -5.03
CA ASP A 314 7.58 -25.88 -3.72
C ASP A 314 6.29 -25.28 -3.12
N GLY A 315 5.50 -24.54 -3.92
CA GLY A 315 4.38 -23.74 -3.42
C GLY A 315 4.80 -22.53 -2.58
N ILE A 316 6.08 -22.15 -2.60
CA ILE A 316 6.68 -21.12 -1.73
C ILE A 316 7.19 -19.93 -2.53
N ALA A 317 8.03 -20.17 -3.53
CA ALA A 317 8.65 -19.11 -4.34
C ALA A 317 8.03 -19.10 -5.73
N ALA A 318 7.78 -17.93 -6.30
CA ALA A 318 7.25 -17.81 -7.66
C ALA A 318 8.04 -16.78 -8.46
N VAL A 319 8.18 -17.02 -9.77
CA VAL A 319 8.81 -16.09 -10.70
C VAL A 319 8.16 -16.19 -12.07
N ASP A 320 7.99 -15.05 -12.73
CA ASP A 320 7.62 -15.00 -14.14
C ASP A 320 8.89 -15.21 -15.00
N LEU A 321 8.84 -16.08 -16.00
CA LEU A 321 9.97 -16.37 -16.88
C LEU A 321 9.85 -15.63 -18.22
N ALA A 322 8.72 -15.76 -18.90
CA ALA A 322 8.48 -15.08 -20.18
C ALA A 322 7.28 -14.15 -20.04
N ILE A 323 7.42 -12.92 -20.55
CA ILE A 323 6.40 -11.89 -20.45
C ILE A 323 6.20 -11.27 -21.84
N TYR A 324 4.95 -11.21 -22.27
CA TYR A 324 4.51 -10.42 -23.40
C TYR A 324 3.59 -9.32 -22.89
N TRP A 325 3.92 -8.07 -23.21
CA TRP A 325 3.11 -6.93 -22.85
C TRP A 325 3.36 -5.78 -23.81
N ASP A 326 2.29 -5.17 -24.31
CA ASP A 326 2.34 -3.94 -25.11
C ASP A 326 3.29 -4.06 -26.32
N GLY A 327 3.22 -5.20 -27.04
CA GLY A 327 4.02 -5.47 -28.24
C GLY A 327 5.49 -5.83 -27.98
N ARG A 328 5.89 -5.94 -26.71
CA ARG A 328 7.23 -6.36 -26.26
C ARG A 328 7.16 -7.75 -25.63
N GLU A 329 8.07 -8.62 -26.04
CA GLU A 329 8.27 -9.95 -25.47
C GLU A 329 9.69 -10.10 -24.93
N TRP A 330 9.83 -10.61 -23.71
CA TRP A 330 11.15 -10.82 -23.11
C TRP A 330 11.18 -11.95 -22.10
N LEU A 331 12.40 -12.42 -21.84
CA LEU A 331 12.70 -13.32 -20.73
C LEU A 331 13.05 -12.46 -19.50
N SER A 332 12.31 -12.64 -18.40
CA SER A 332 12.55 -11.90 -17.15
C SER A 332 13.86 -12.31 -16.48
N GLU A 333 14.64 -11.32 -16.07
CA GLU A 333 15.86 -11.51 -15.29
C GLU A 333 15.60 -11.70 -13.79
N ASP A 334 14.36 -11.59 -13.30
CA ASP A 334 14.06 -11.72 -11.87
C ASP A 334 14.47 -13.10 -11.33
N ARG A 335 14.43 -14.13 -12.17
CA ARG A 335 14.96 -15.46 -11.85
C ARG A 335 16.45 -15.46 -11.49
N LEU A 336 17.25 -14.53 -12.04
CA LEU A 336 18.68 -14.40 -11.78
C LEU A 336 18.97 -13.65 -10.47
N LYS A 337 17.98 -12.92 -9.95
CA LYS A 337 18.10 -12.11 -8.73
C LYS A 337 17.60 -12.85 -7.49
N LEU A 338 16.72 -13.83 -7.66
CA LEU A 338 16.09 -14.56 -6.56
C LEU A 338 16.90 -15.79 -6.17
N ASP A 339 17.25 -15.91 -4.88
CA ASP A 339 18.01 -17.04 -4.35
C ASP A 339 17.35 -18.40 -4.64
N SER A 340 16.01 -18.44 -4.69
CA SER A 340 15.25 -19.65 -5.00
C SER A 340 15.40 -20.18 -6.44
N PHE A 341 15.91 -19.34 -7.35
CA PHE A 341 15.87 -19.60 -8.79
C PHE A 341 17.20 -19.38 -9.53
N LYS A 342 18.07 -18.51 -9.02
CA LYS A 342 19.29 -18.08 -9.75
C LYS A 342 20.26 -19.22 -10.09
N ASP A 343 20.28 -20.25 -9.24
CA ASP A 343 21.13 -21.44 -9.37
C ASP A 343 20.29 -22.71 -9.66
N ASP A 344 19.00 -22.57 -10.00
CA ASP A 344 18.09 -23.70 -10.22
C ASP A 344 18.23 -24.27 -11.65
N PRO A 345 18.60 -25.56 -11.81
CA PRO A 345 18.86 -26.14 -13.13
C PRO A 345 17.58 -26.36 -13.96
N VAL A 346 16.44 -26.61 -13.32
CA VAL A 346 15.17 -26.84 -14.02
C VAL A 346 14.67 -25.53 -14.59
N VAL A 347 14.72 -24.45 -13.81
CA VAL A 347 14.36 -23.10 -14.28
C VAL A 347 15.37 -22.59 -15.31
N THR A 348 16.65 -22.93 -15.18
CA THR A 348 17.67 -22.57 -16.18
C THR A 348 17.45 -23.28 -17.52
N ASP A 349 17.10 -24.57 -17.51
CA ASP A 349 16.74 -25.31 -18.72
C ASP A 349 15.46 -24.75 -19.35
N ALA A 350 14.42 -24.51 -18.56
CA ALA A 350 13.18 -23.89 -19.02
C ALA A 350 13.41 -22.51 -19.65
N ALA A 351 14.22 -21.67 -19.00
CA ALA A 351 14.64 -20.37 -19.52
C ALA A 351 15.40 -20.49 -20.85
N SER A 352 16.24 -21.52 -21.01
CA SER A 352 16.98 -21.76 -22.26
C SER A 352 16.04 -22.17 -23.41
N ARG A 353 15.07 -23.05 -23.13
CA ARG A 353 14.03 -23.43 -24.10
C ARG A 353 13.15 -22.24 -24.49
N LEU A 354 12.75 -21.43 -23.51
CA LEU A 354 12.00 -20.20 -23.74
C LEU A 354 12.80 -19.20 -24.56
N GLN A 355 14.09 -19.01 -24.27
CA GLN A 355 14.94 -18.13 -25.05
C GLN A 355 15.05 -18.59 -26.50
N GLN A 356 15.24 -19.90 -26.74
CA GLN A 356 15.26 -20.46 -28.08
C GLN A 356 13.93 -20.19 -28.82
N MET A 357 12.81 -20.44 -28.15
CA MET A 357 11.48 -20.14 -28.68
C MET A 357 11.34 -18.66 -29.04
N LEU A 358 11.72 -17.73 -28.16
CA LEU A 358 11.68 -16.29 -28.40
C LEU A 358 12.60 -15.84 -29.55
N ASP A 359 13.73 -16.52 -29.73
CA ASP A 359 14.70 -16.26 -30.79
C ASP A 359 14.24 -16.80 -32.16
N GLU A 360 13.37 -17.80 -32.17
CA GLU A 360 12.73 -18.35 -33.37
C GLU A 360 11.41 -17.62 -33.69
N SER A 361 10.78 -16.97 -32.70
CA SER A 361 9.56 -16.18 -32.88
C SER A 361 9.77 -15.01 -33.86
N PRO A 362 8.83 -14.79 -34.80
CA PRO A 362 8.84 -13.63 -35.68
C PRO A 362 8.84 -12.33 -34.88
N ALA A 363 9.76 -11.43 -35.21
CA ALA A 363 9.88 -10.12 -34.59
C ALA A 363 10.18 -9.06 -35.66
N VAL A 364 9.73 -7.84 -35.44
CA VAL A 364 10.05 -6.68 -36.29
C VAL A 364 11.44 -6.14 -35.98
N GLY A 365 11.87 -6.30 -34.73
CA GLY A 365 13.20 -5.95 -34.28
C GLY A 365 13.47 -6.50 -32.88
N ARG A 366 14.75 -6.57 -32.54
CA ARG A 366 15.26 -7.02 -31.25
C ARG A 366 16.20 -5.97 -30.68
N VAL A 367 16.23 -5.88 -29.35
CA VAL A 367 17.22 -5.07 -28.65
C VAL A 367 17.91 -5.90 -27.58
N THR A 368 19.17 -5.60 -27.34
CA THR A 368 20.01 -6.26 -26.33
C THR A 368 20.77 -5.23 -25.51
N PHE A 369 21.04 -5.58 -24.26
CA PHE A 369 21.77 -4.74 -23.31
C PHE A 369 23.03 -5.45 -22.80
N ALA A 370 23.97 -4.71 -22.21
CA ALA A 370 25.16 -5.30 -21.59
C ALA A 370 24.82 -6.21 -20.38
N SER A 371 23.64 -6.07 -19.78
CA SER A 371 23.15 -6.99 -18.75
C SER A 371 22.93 -8.41 -19.27
N GLY A 372 22.74 -8.57 -20.58
CA GLY A 372 22.28 -9.81 -21.21
C GLY A 372 20.77 -9.80 -21.49
N GLU A 373 20.04 -8.79 -21.01
CA GLU A 373 18.61 -8.63 -21.28
C GLU A 373 18.36 -8.47 -22.78
N LYS A 374 17.33 -9.17 -23.28
CA LYS A 374 16.95 -9.19 -24.69
C LYS A 374 15.43 -9.02 -24.81
N TRP A 375 15.01 -8.05 -25.61
CA TRP A 375 13.60 -7.84 -25.92
C TRP A 375 13.34 -8.05 -27.40
N SER A 376 12.28 -8.79 -27.70
CA SER A 376 11.73 -8.99 -29.04
C SER A 376 10.48 -8.14 -29.18
N PHE A 377 10.34 -7.44 -30.31
CA PHE A 377 9.16 -6.64 -30.59
C PHE A 377 8.38 -7.24 -31.76
N THR A 378 7.05 -7.27 -31.63
CA THR A 378 6.13 -7.59 -32.75
C THR A 378 5.48 -6.34 -33.31
N ASP A 379 5.43 -5.24 -32.53
CA ASP A 379 4.91 -3.95 -32.94
C ASP A 379 6.03 -3.01 -33.44
N PRO A 380 6.01 -2.57 -34.71
CA PRO A 380 7.00 -1.64 -35.27
C PRO A 380 7.12 -0.31 -34.54
N GLN A 381 6.00 0.26 -34.07
CA GLN A 381 6.00 1.55 -33.40
C GLN A 381 6.66 1.44 -32.04
N ARG A 382 6.39 0.35 -31.30
CA ARG A 382 7.04 0.09 -30.01
C ARG A 382 8.52 -0.17 -30.16
N TYR A 383 8.93 -0.94 -31.16
CA TYR A 383 10.34 -1.14 -31.48
C TYR A 383 11.06 0.21 -31.75
N LEU A 384 10.51 1.03 -32.66
CA LEU A 384 11.09 2.33 -33.00
C LEU A 384 11.12 3.30 -31.81
N GLN A 385 10.10 3.25 -30.96
CA GLN A 385 10.06 4.04 -29.73
C GLN A 385 11.21 3.63 -28.80
N THR A 386 11.39 2.33 -28.54
CA THR A 386 12.47 1.83 -27.69
C THR A 386 13.85 2.18 -28.25
N VAL A 387 14.07 2.03 -29.56
CA VAL A 387 15.35 2.44 -30.18
C VAL A 387 15.61 3.92 -29.94
N ARG A 388 14.62 4.79 -30.14
CA ARG A 388 14.77 6.24 -29.92
C ARG A 388 15.13 6.58 -28.47
N GLU A 389 14.55 5.88 -27.51
CA GLU A 389 14.72 6.15 -26.08
C GLU A 389 16.06 5.61 -25.54
N GLU A 390 16.49 4.43 -25.99
CA GLU A 390 17.65 3.71 -25.43
C GLU A 390 18.96 3.97 -26.19
N LEU A 391 18.89 4.22 -27.50
CA LEU A 391 20.07 4.43 -28.34
C LEU A 391 21.02 5.55 -27.84
N PRO A 392 20.53 6.70 -27.34
CA PRO A 392 21.39 7.74 -26.76
C PRO A 392 22.24 7.27 -25.57
N TYR A 393 21.80 6.22 -24.87
CA TYR A 393 22.45 5.67 -23.70
C TYR A 393 23.34 4.45 -23.99
N GLN A 394 23.54 4.10 -25.28
CA GLN A 394 24.28 2.89 -25.68
C GLN A 394 25.68 2.77 -25.05
N ALA A 395 26.37 3.88 -24.79
CA ALA A 395 27.69 3.87 -24.18
C ALA A 395 27.67 3.44 -22.71
N SER A 396 26.58 3.70 -21.99
CA SER A 396 26.39 3.33 -20.58
C SER A 396 25.66 2.01 -20.39
N THR A 397 24.72 1.67 -21.28
CA THR A 397 23.85 0.49 -21.13
C THR A 397 24.32 -0.70 -22.00
N GLY A 398 25.23 -0.45 -22.94
CA GLY A 398 25.61 -1.41 -23.97
C GLY A 398 24.48 -1.75 -24.94
N PHE A 399 23.48 -0.86 -25.05
CA PHE A 399 22.33 -1.04 -25.94
C PHE A 399 22.77 -1.35 -27.37
N ARG A 400 22.17 -2.39 -27.96
CA ARG A 400 22.22 -2.70 -29.39
C ARG A 400 20.83 -3.02 -29.89
N CYS A 401 20.59 -2.73 -31.16
CA CYS A 401 19.34 -3.08 -31.83
C CYS A 401 19.62 -3.83 -33.13
N GLU A 402 18.71 -4.75 -33.47
CA GLU A 402 18.71 -5.54 -34.69
C GLU A 402 17.34 -5.39 -35.34
N THR A 403 17.26 -4.77 -36.51
CA THR A 403 16.00 -4.64 -37.26
C THR A 403 15.80 -5.87 -38.14
N LEU A 404 14.72 -6.61 -37.90
CA LEU A 404 14.45 -7.91 -38.52
C LEU A 404 13.37 -7.86 -39.61
N THR A 405 12.53 -6.83 -39.60
CA THR A 405 11.50 -6.61 -40.64
C THR A 405 12.12 -6.20 -41.97
N ASP A 406 11.45 -6.54 -43.07
CA ASP A 406 11.73 -6.04 -44.43
C ASP A 406 11.02 -4.70 -44.74
N ASP A 407 10.25 -4.15 -43.79
CA ASP A 407 9.58 -2.86 -43.96
C ASP A 407 10.61 -1.73 -44.15
N PRO A 408 10.67 -1.09 -45.35
CA PRO A 408 11.62 -0.03 -45.64
C PRO A 408 11.48 1.17 -44.69
N ALA A 409 10.27 1.47 -44.22
CA ALA A 409 10.01 2.60 -43.33
C ALA A 409 10.64 2.38 -41.95
N VAL A 410 10.54 1.15 -41.41
CA VAL A 410 11.13 0.79 -40.12
C VAL A 410 12.65 0.80 -40.20
N ARG A 411 13.22 0.16 -41.24
CA ARG A 411 14.68 0.11 -41.45
C ARG A 411 15.28 1.50 -41.60
N LYS A 412 14.67 2.34 -42.45
CA LYS A 412 15.13 3.71 -42.62
C LYS A 412 15.03 4.49 -41.32
N ALA A 413 13.94 4.36 -40.56
CA ALA A 413 13.76 5.09 -39.31
C ALA A 413 14.82 4.72 -38.26
N VAL A 414 15.23 3.46 -38.16
CA VAL A 414 16.35 3.05 -37.28
C VAL A 414 17.67 3.63 -37.77
N ASP A 415 17.98 3.53 -39.06
CA ASP A 415 19.21 4.12 -39.62
C ASP A 415 19.26 5.64 -39.38
N ASP A 416 18.14 6.34 -39.59
CA ASP A 416 18.04 7.78 -39.31
C ASP A 416 18.41 8.11 -37.85
N MET A 417 17.95 7.31 -36.88
CA MET A 417 18.31 7.48 -35.47
C MET A 417 19.80 7.20 -35.19
N ILE A 418 20.38 6.20 -35.87
CA ILE A 418 21.81 5.86 -35.73
C ILE A 418 22.70 6.97 -36.31
N TYR A 419 22.37 7.49 -37.49
CA TYR A 419 23.12 8.61 -38.08
C TYR A 419 22.99 9.89 -37.23
N ASP A 420 21.79 10.21 -36.75
CA ASP A 420 21.54 11.37 -35.89
C ASP A 420 22.37 11.31 -34.59
N LEU A 421 22.54 10.13 -34.00
CA LEU A 421 23.39 9.93 -32.82
C LEU A 421 24.84 10.40 -33.02
N TYR A 422 25.37 10.27 -34.24
CA TYR A 422 26.71 10.71 -34.61
C TYR A 422 26.73 12.12 -35.24
N GLY A 423 25.58 12.80 -35.29
CA GLY A 423 25.42 14.13 -35.90
C GLY A 423 25.52 14.12 -37.43
N GLU A 424 25.26 12.98 -38.05
CA GLU A 424 25.30 12.79 -39.51
C GLU A 424 23.88 12.69 -40.08
N GLU A 425 23.72 13.03 -41.37
CA GLU A 425 22.47 12.75 -42.10
C GLU A 425 22.56 11.39 -42.78
N ASN A 426 21.50 10.57 -42.67
CA ASN A 426 21.44 9.30 -43.38
C ASN A 426 21.46 9.52 -44.90
N PRO A 427 22.49 9.03 -45.63
CA PRO A 427 22.62 9.26 -47.06
C PRO A 427 21.69 8.39 -47.92
N ARG A 428 21.04 7.37 -47.34
CA ARG A 428 20.15 6.43 -48.04
C ARG A 428 18.73 6.96 -48.10
N ARG A 429 18.10 6.83 -49.27
CA ARG A 429 16.68 7.14 -49.49
C ARG A 429 15.82 5.92 -49.20
N ILE A 430 14.51 6.12 -49.05
CA ILE A 430 13.58 5.03 -48.72
C ILE A 430 13.59 3.91 -49.76
N GLU A 431 13.86 4.22 -51.02
CA GLU A 431 13.95 3.25 -52.11
C GLU A 431 15.14 2.29 -51.96
N ASP A 432 16.20 2.71 -51.27
CA ASP A 432 17.41 1.90 -51.04
C ASP A 432 17.17 0.76 -50.04
N TYR A 433 16.08 0.83 -49.26
CA TYR A 433 15.72 -0.18 -48.26
C TYR A 433 14.75 -1.27 -48.79
N GLY A 434 14.17 -1.07 -49.97
CA GLY A 434 13.18 -1.98 -50.56
C GLY A 434 13.75 -3.13 -51.39
N ASN A 435 15.07 -3.30 -51.46
CA ASN A 435 15.71 -4.16 -52.47
C ASN A 435 16.92 -4.97 -51.97
N THR A 436 16.88 -5.48 -50.74
CA THR A 436 17.94 -6.34 -50.19
C THR A 436 17.42 -7.72 -49.84
N GLY A 437 17.48 -8.63 -50.82
CA GLY A 437 17.77 -10.03 -50.49
C GLY A 437 19.13 -10.08 -49.78
N MET A 438 19.12 -10.48 -48.51
CA MET A 438 20.28 -10.71 -47.63
C MET A 438 21.43 -9.70 -47.71
N THR A 439 21.42 -8.69 -46.83
CA THR A 439 22.68 -8.14 -46.29
C THR A 439 22.49 -7.86 -44.80
N MET A 440 23.13 -8.69 -43.98
CA MET A 440 23.35 -8.50 -42.55
C MET A 440 24.12 -7.21 -42.33
N GLY A 441 23.43 -6.15 -41.90
CA GLY A 441 24.03 -4.91 -41.41
C GLY A 441 23.99 -4.89 -39.88
N GLY A 442 24.66 -5.83 -39.24
CA GLY A 442 24.86 -5.82 -37.78
C GLY A 442 26.26 -5.31 -37.45
N MET A 443 26.37 -4.27 -36.62
CA MET A 443 27.64 -3.92 -35.98
C MET A 443 28.06 -5.06 -35.04
N SER A 444 29.14 -5.76 -35.40
CA SER A 444 29.94 -6.57 -34.47
C SER A 444 30.64 -5.68 -33.45
#